data_AF-A0A1N6L7I4-F1
#
_entry.id   AF-A0A1N6L7I4-F1
#
_cell.length_a   1.000
_cell.length_b   1.000
_cell.length_c   1.000
_cell.angle_alpha   90.00
_cell.angle_beta   90.00
_cell.angle_gamma   90.00
#
_symmetry.space_group_name_H-M   'P 1'
#
loop_
_entity.id
_entity.type
_entity.pdbx_description
1 polymer ?
#
loop_
_entity_poly.entity_id
_entity_poly.type
_entity_poly.pdbx_seq_one_letter_code
_entity_poly.pdbx_strand_id
1 'polypeptide(L)'
;MEPVSPAPYVQPNPRIPKVLGILNIVFASALMICGLCSIGYYSSIPFFSKTMMKLQKDLQTKQDADRKAVLDGFEQEEKDATTDEEKAVVDAKRKQYEAQPQPPRPPQMDLEVMGLEGSAIRNYVWAEFLSGLALNLLLLTAGIGLVMRRPWGIKLGLGVALLKIVRLVMVYGYATLAIVPKLAVGMTKFQLQAMAQQPGGQKLPPGFGDTLTKGMLVWFTSCAVAMIVVGSIYPLVSLWLLSRPSARAACANSTKTQESADTW
;
A
#
# COMPACT_ATOMS: atom_id res chain seq x y z
N MET A 1 -40.17 49.63 9.24
CA MET A 1 -39.31 48.55 8.70
C MET A 1 -37.94 49.15 8.52
N GLU A 2 -36.93 48.67 9.25
CA GLU A 2 -35.56 49.12 9.05
C GLU A 2 -35.09 48.66 7.66
N PRO A 3 -34.45 49.53 6.86
CA PRO A 3 -33.93 49.16 5.56
C PRO A 3 -32.88 48.05 5.73
N VAL A 4 -33.10 46.91 5.09
CA VAL A 4 -32.10 45.83 5.03
C VAL A 4 -30.85 46.39 4.37
N SER A 5 -29.77 46.54 5.13
CA SER A 5 -28.49 47.02 4.58
C SER A 5 -28.08 46.11 3.42
N PRO A 6 -27.83 46.65 2.21
CA PRO A 6 -27.42 45.84 1.08
C PRO A 6 -26.13 45.10 1.42
N ALA A 7 -26.06 43.82 1.06
CA ALA A 7 -24.85 43.03 1.26
C ALA A 7 -23.66 43.71 0.57
N PRO A 8 -22.48 43.75 1.22
CA PRO A 8 -21.31 44.42 0.65
C PRO A 8 -20.95 43.83 -0.71
N TYR A 9 -20.69 44.69 -1.70
CA TYR A 9 -20.26 44.26 -3.03
C TYR A 9 -18.93 43.51 -2.96
N VAL A 10 -18.90 42.26 -3.46
CA VAL A 10 -17.69 41.43 -3.51
C VAL A 10 -17.22 41.31 -4.95
N GLN A 11 -16.00 41.79 -5.25
CA GLN A 11 -15.41 41.67 -6.57
C GLN A 11 -15.17 40.19 -6.94
N PRO A 12 -15.75 39.67 -8.03
CA PRO A 12 -15.56 38.28 -8.44
C PRO A 12 -14.11 37.99 -8.84
N ASN A 13 -13.54 36.89 -8.35
CA ASN A 13 -12.22 36.43 -8.76
C ASN A 13 -12.31 35.08 -9.49
N PRO A 14 -12.37 35.07 -10.84
CA PRO A 14 -12.52 33.84 -11.61
C PRO A 14 -11.25 32.98 -11.67
N ARG A 15 -10.09 33.51 -11.25
CA ARG A 15 -8.82 32.77 -11.30
C ARG A 15 -8.80 31.64 -10.28
N ILE A 16 -9.31 31.87 -9.07
CA ILE A 16 -9.35 30.87 -7.99
C ILE A 16 -10.08 29.59 -8.42
N PRO A 17 -11.37 29.62 -8.82
CA PRO A 17 -12.08 28.41 -9.22
C PRO A 17 -11.45 27.78 -10.47
N LYS A 18 -10.96 28.55 -11.43
CA LYS A 18 -10.32 27.99 -12.63
C LYS A 18 -9.04 27.21 -12.30
N VAL A 19 -8.14 27.77 -11.49
CA VAL A 19 -6.88 27.11 -11.09
C VAL A 19 -7.17 25.87 -10.25
N LEU A 20 -8.06 25.96 -9.25
CA LEU A 20 -8.46 24.80 -8.46
C LEU A 20 -9.16 23.73 -9.30
N GLY A 21 -9.95 24.14 -10.29
CA GLY A 21 -10.59 23.22 -11.22
C GLY A 21 -9.56 22.40 -12.02
N ILE A 22 -8.54 23.06 -12.56
CA ILE A 22 -7.43 22.40 -13.27
C ILE A 22 -6.67 21.46 -12.32
N LEU A 23 -6.31 21.91 -11.12
CA LEU A 23 -5.63 21.07 -10.13
C LEU A 23 -6.45 19.85 -9.73
N ASN A 24 -7.77 20.00 -9.53
CA ASN A 24 -8.67 18.89 -9.28
C ASN A 24 -8.65 17.85 -10.40
N ILE A 25 -8.67 18.29 -11.66
CA ILE A 25 -8.61 17.38 -12.83
C ILE A 25 -7.28 16.63 -12.85
N VAL A 26 -6.16 17.34 -12.70
CA VAL A 26 -4.81 16.75 -12.72
C VAL A 26 -4.64 15.75 -11.57
N PHE A 27 -4.97 16.16 -10.34
CA PHE A 27 -4.85 15.27 -9.17
C PHE A 27 -5.81 14.09 -9.25
N ALA A 28 -7.06 14.28 -9.67
CA ALA A 28 -7.99 13.16 -9.82
C ALA A 28 -7.46 12.14 -10.83
N SER A 29 -6.97 12.62 -11.98
CA SER A 29 -6.43 11.74 -13.05
C SER A 29 -5.20 10.98 -12.56
N ALA A 30 -4.24 11.67 -11.94
CA ALA A 30 -3.05 11.04 -11.39
C ALA A 30 -3.38 10.01 -10.30
N LEU A 31 -4.25 10.37 -9.35
CA LEU A 31 -4.65 9.48 -8.26
C LEU A 31 -5.45 8.27 -8.76
N MET A 32 -6.25 8.42 -9.82
CA MET A 32 -6.92 7.28 -10.45
C MET A 32 -5.92 6.32 -11.11
N ILE A 33 -4.93 6.84 -11.85
CA ILE A 33 -3.87 6.01 -12.44
C ILE A 33 -3.09 5.28 -11.34
N CYS A 34 -2.64 6.00 -10.31
CA CYS A 34 -1.97 5.38 -9.16
C CYS A 34 -2.84 4.33 -8.47
N GLY A 35 -4.15 4.60 -8.33
CA GLY A 35 -5.12 3.66 -7.79
C GLY A 35 -5.19 2.37 -8.62
N LEU A 36 -5.31 2.48 -9.94
CA LEU A 36 -5.32 1.34 -10.86
C LEU A 36 -4.03 0.54 -10.79
N CYS A 37 -2.86 1.20 -10.75
CA CYS A 37 -1.57 0.52 -10.56
C CYS A 37 -1.52 -0.24 -9.22
N SER A 38 -2.05 0.36 -8.15
CA SER A 38 -2.10 -0.27 -6.83
C SER A 38 -2.99 -1.52 -6.83
N ILE A 39 -4.15 -1.49 -7.50
CA ILE A 39 -5.00 -2.69 -7.67
C ILE A 39 -4.25 -3.77 -8.43
N GLY A 40 -3.60 -3.41 -9.55
CA GLY A 40 -2.80 -4.35 -10.34
C GLY A 40 -1.76 -5.04 -9.46
N TYR A 41 -1.03 -4.25 -8.66
CA TYR A 41 -0.10 -4.76 -7.67
C TYR A 41 -0.77 -5.70 -6.65
N TYR A 42 -1.81 -5.26 -5.93
CA TYR A 42 -2.47 -6.10 -4.91
C TYR A 42 -3.12 -7.36 -5.50
N SER A 43 -3.70 -7.29 -6.69
CA SER A 43 -4.31 -8.43 -7.39
C SER A 43 -3.29 -9.46 -7.85
N SER A 44 -2.04 -9.04 -8.08
CA SER A 44 -0.95 -9.94 -8.47
C SER A 44 -0.23 -10.57 -7.28
N ILE A 45 -0.41 -10.09 -6.04
CA ILE A 45 0.20 -10.67 -4.83
C ILE A 45 -0.08 -12.19 -4.71
N PRO A 46 -1.32 -12.69 -4.83
CA PRO A 46 -1.57 -14.14 -4.73
C PRO A 46 -0.88 -14.94 -5.83
N PHE A 47 -0.78 -14.37 -7.03
CA PHE A 47 -0.08 -14.99 -8.15
C PHE A 47 1.44 -15.05 -7.90
N PHE A 48 2.03 -13.94 -7.46
CA PHE A 48 3.44 -13.88 -7.08
C PHE A 48 3.76 -14.81 -5.91
N SER A 49 2.89 -14.87 -4.89
CA SER A 49 3.05 -15.78 -3.75
C SER A 49 3.05 -17.24 -4.18
N LYS A 50 2.07 -17.66 -5.01
CA LYS A 50 2.02 -19.03 -5.53
C LYS A 50 3.24 -19.38 -6.39
N THR A 51 3.65 -18.45 -7.25
CA THR A 51 4.82 -18.63 -8.12
C THR A 51 6.10 -18.74 -7.30
N MET A 52 6.26 -17.91 -6.26
CA MET A 52 7.41 -17.95 -5.37
C MET A 52 7.44 -19.22 -4.52
N MET A 53 6.29 -19.66 -3.98
CA MET A 53 6.18 -20.93 -3.26
C MET A 53 6.52 -22.12 -4.17
N LYS A 54 6.08 -22.11 -5.42
CA LYS A 54 6.45 -23.14 -6.40
C LYS A 54 7.95 -23.15 -6.65
N LEU A 55 8.54 -21.98 -6.90
CA LEU A 55 9.98 -21.84 -7.09
C LEU A 55 10.77 -22.34 -5.88
N GLN A 56 10.34 -22.03 -4.66
CA GLN A 56 10.97 -22.52 -3.43
C GLN A 56 10.89 -24.05 -3.31
N LYS A 57 9.74 -24.65 -3.64
CA LYS A 57 9.57 -26.11 -3.65
C LYS A 57 10.44 -26.78 -4.71
N ASP A 58 10.52 -26.19 -5.90
CA ASP A 58 11.35 -26.71 -7.00
C ASP A 58 12.84 -26.65 -6.63
N LEU A 59 13.29 -25.55 -6.01
CA LEU A 59 14.65 -25.43 -5.48
C LEU A 59 14.94 -26.45 -4.37
N GLN A 60 14.01 -26.64 -3.44
CA GLN A 60 14.16 -27.64 -2.38
C GLN A 60 14.22 -29.06 -2.94
N THR A 61 13.32 -29.39 -3.88
CA THR A 61 13.29 -30.70 -4.54
C THR A 61 14.59 -30.96 -5.29
N LYS A 62 15.11 -29.93 -5.99
CA LYS A 62 16.40 -30.03 -6.68
C LYS A 62 17.56 -30.25 -5.70
N GLN A 63 17.60 -29.52 -4.59
CA GLN A 63 18.63 -29.73 -3.55
C GLN A 63 18.55 -31.14 -2.94
N ASP A 64 17.35 -31.62 -2.63
CA ASP A 64 17.14 -32.97 -2.09
C ASP A 64 17.55 -34.04 -3.12
N ALA A 65 17.25 -33.83 -4.41
CA ALA A 65 17.65 -34.71 -5.50
C ALA A 65 19.17 -34.69 -5.73
N ASP A 66 19.82 -33.53 -5.73
CA ASP A 66 21.26 -33.39 -5.88
C ASP A 66 21.99 -34.08 -4.71
N ARG A 67 21.50 -33.88 -3.48
CA ARG A 67 22.04 -34.55 -2.29
C ARG A 67 21.88 -36.07 -2.40
N LYS A 68 20.71 -36.54 -2.82
CA LYS A 68 20.46 -37.98 -3.02
C LYS A 68 21.39 -38.55 -4.10
N ALA A 69 21.55 -37.86 -5.22
CA ALA A 69 22.44 -38.30 -6.29
C ALA A 69 23.90 -38.42 -5.83
N VAL A 70 24.37 -37.50 -4.98
CA VAL A 70 25.71 -37.60 -4.36
C VAL A 70 25.82 -38.82 -3.44
N LEU A 71 24.80 -39.08 -2.61
CA LEU A 71 24.78 -40.24 -1.71
C LEU A 71 24.71 -41.57 -2.48
N ASP A 72 23.87 -41.65 -3.51
CA ASP A 72 23.75 -42.80 -4.40
C ASP A 72 25.10 -43.04 -5.15
N GLY A 73 25.81 -41.96 -5.50
CA GLY A 73 27.16 -42.01 -6.07
C GLY A 73 28.19 -42.63 -5.12
N PHE A 74 28.18 -42.26 -3.84
CA PHE A 74 29.04 -42.91 -2.84
C PHE A 74 28.70 -44.39 -2.65
N GLU A 75 27.42 -44.76 -2.68
CA GLU A 75 27.02 -46.17 -2.59
C GLU A 75 27.54 -46.99 -3.79
N GLN A 76 27.56 -46.39 -4.98
CA GLN A 76 28.11 -47.04 -6.17
C GLN A 76 29.64 -47.14 -6.10
N GLU A 77 30.35 -46.08 -5.69
CA GLU A 77 31.80 -46.12 -5.45
C GLU A 77 32.19 -47.20 -4.42
N GLU A 78 31.39 -47.40 -3.37
CA GLU A 78 31.62 -48.44 -2.36
C GLU A 78 31.44 -49.86 -2.92
N LYS A 79 30.48 -50.06 -3.84
CA LYS A 79 30.27 -51.34 -4.53
C LYS A 79 31.38 -51.67 -5.53
N ASP A 80 31.91 -50.65 -6.19
CA ASP A 80 32.95 -50.79 -7.21
C ASP A 80 34.36 -50.90 -6.59
N ALA A 81 34.53 -50.46 -5.34
CA ALA A 81 35.77 -50.61 -4.58
C ALA A 81 36.11 -52.09 -4.30
N THR A 82 37.31 -52.50 -4.68
CA THR A 82 37.73 -53.92 -4.61
C THR A 82 38.50 -54.24 -3.34
N THR A 83 39.06 -53.22 -2.68
CA THR A 83 39.85 -53.37 -1.44
C THR A 83 39.10 -52.80 -0.23
N ASP A 84 39.39 -53.34 0.94
CA ASP A 84 38.81 -52.85 2.20
C ASP A 84 39.25 -51.40 2.51
N GLU A 85 40.44 -51.03 2.05
CA GLU A 85 41.01 -49.68 2.20
C GLU A 85 40.24 -48.65 1.35
N GLU A 86 39.91 -48.98 0.10
CA GLU A 86 39.08 -48.12 -0.76
C GLU A 86 37.67 -47.93 -0.19
N LYS A 87 37.05 -49.00 0.33
CA LYS A 87 35.73 -48.93 0.98
C LYS A 87 35.75 -48.02 2.20
N ALA A 88 36.80 -48.12 3.04
CA ALA A 88 36.95 -47.25 4.20
C ALA A 88 37.08 -45.77 3.82
N VAL A 89 37.74 -45.45 2.70
CA VAL A 89 37.85 -44.07 2.19
C VAL A 89 36.50 -43.54 1.70
N VAL A 90 35.72 -44.35 0.96
CA VAL A 90 34.39 -43.95 0.48
C VAL A 90 33.42 -43.76 1.65
N ASP A 91 33.41 -44.66 2.63
CA ASP A 91 32.61 -44.53 3.85
C ASP A 91 32.98 -43.26 4.64
N ALA A 92 34.26 -42.94 4.76
CA ALA A 92 34.71 -41.69 5.38
C ALA A 92 34.19 -40.44 4.64
N LYS A 93 34.24 -40.42 3.30
CA LYS A 93 33.69 -39.32 2.48
C LYS A 93 32.18 -39.19 2.64
N ARG A 94 31.46 -40.31 2.61
CA ARG A 94 30.00 -40.34 2.81
C ARG A 94 29.64 -39.77 4.18
N LYS A 95 30.28 -40.25 5.25
CA LYS A 95 30.08 -39.73 6.62
C LYS A 95 30.40 -38.25 6.72
N GLN A 96 31.48 -37.79 6.08
CA GLN A 96 31.84 -36.38 6.02
C GLN A 96 30.75 -35.55 5.33
N TYR A 97 30.21 -36.02 4.21
CA TYR A 97 29.14 -35.33 3.47
C TYR A 97 27.80 -35.35 4.21
N GLU A 98 27.44 -36.47 4.82
CA GLU A 98 26.25 -36.58 5.67
C GLU A 98 26.32 -35.67 6.90
N ALA A 99 27.52 -35.49 7.46
CA ALA A 99 27.79 -34.56 8.55
C ALA A 99 27.76 -33.08 8.13
N GLN A 100 27.78 -32.76 6.83
CA GLN A 100 27.62 -31.38 6.37
C GLN A 100 26.19 -30.91 6.68
N PRO A 101 26.04 -29.72 7.32
CA PRO A 101 24.72 -29.14 7.56
C PRO A 101 23.96 -29.01 6.25
N GLN A 102 22.67 -29.38 6.25
CA GLN A 102 21.85 -29.13 5.08
C GLN A 102 21.81 -27.63 4.79
N PRO A 103 21.84 -27.20 3.51
CA PRO A 103 21.57 -25.83 3.17
C PRO A 103 20.28 -25.38 3.86
N PRO A 104 20.26 -24.20 4.49
CA PRO A 104 19.05 -23.72 5.13
C PRO A 104 17.95 -23.59 4.07
N ARG A 105 16.79 -24.16 4.37
CA ARG A 105 15.63 -24.02 3.50
C ARG A 105 15.25 -22.54 3.47
N PRO A 106 15.00 -21.96 2.28
CA PRO A 106 14.59 -20.57 2.21
C PRO A 106 13.29 -20.38 3.02
N PRO A 107 13.14 -19.26 3.75
CA PRO A 107 11.94 -19.01 4.52
C PRO A 107 10.76 -18.97 3.57
N GLN A 108 9.78 -19.82 3.83
CA GLN A 108 8.54 -19.80 3.07
C GLN A 108 7.83 -18.49 3.41
N MET A 109 7.51 -17.69 2.38
CA MET A 109 6.69 -16.50 2.57
C MET A 109 5.26 -16.97 2.86
N ASP A 110 4.99 -17.15 4.14
CA ASP A 110 3.66 -17.43 4.63
C ASP A 110 2.92 -16.10 4.84
N LEU A 111 2.02 -15.79 3.90
CA LEU A 111 1.21 -14.58 3.94
C LEU A 111 0.30 -14.53 5.17
N GLU A 112 -0.09 -15.69 5.71
CA GLU A 112 -0.85 -15.79 6.94
C GLU A 112 0.00 -15.36 8.13
N VAL A 113 1.24 -15.82 8.20
CA VAL A 113 2.22 -15.39 9.23
C VAL A 113 2.50 -13.89 9.14
N MET A 114 2.59 -13.33 7.93
CA MET A 114 2.72 -11.88 7.73
C MET A 114 1.45 -11.09 8.10
N GLY A 115 0.34 -11.79 8.38
CA GLY A 115 -0.95 -11.20 8.72
C GLY A 115 -1.71 -10.63 7.52
N LEU A 116 -1.26 -10.90 6.29
CA LEU A 116 -1.80 -10.34 5.04
C LEU A 116 -3.12 -10.98 4.58
N GLU A 117 -3.39 -12.22 4.99
CA GLU A 117 -4.61 -12.95 4.60
C GLU A 117 -5.86 -12.58 5.42
N GLY A 118 -5.72 -11.75 6.46
CA GLY A 118 -6.83 -11.35 7.31
C GLY A 118 -7.93 -10.61 6.55
N SER A 119 -9.19 -10.95 6.83
CA SER A 119 -10.37 -10.25 6.29
C SER A 119 -10.34 -8.74 6.54
N ALA A 120 -9.71 -8.29 7.64
CA ALA A 120 -9.51 -6.88 7.95
C ALA A 120 -8.67 -6.15 6.89
N ILE A 121 -7.57 -6.75 6.43
CA ILE A 121 -6.72 -6.14 5.38
C ILE A 121 -7.45 -6.15 4.06
N ARG A 122 -8.11 -7.25 3.72
CA ARG A 122 -8.92 -7.33 2.50
C ARG A 122 -10.00 -6.25 2.47
N ASN A 123 -10.75 -6.12 3.56
CA ASN A 123 -11.81 -5.11 3.69
C ASN A 123 -11.24 -3.69 3.63
N TYR A 124 -10.08 -3.45 4.27
CA TYR A 124 -9.40 -2.17 4.18
C TYR A 124 -8.93 -1.83 2.77
N VAL A 125 -8.30 -2.77 2.06
CA VAL A 125 -7.85 -2.56 0.68
C VAL A 125 -9.04 -2.23 -0.23
N TRP A 126 -10.15 -2.97 -0.09
CA TRP A 126 -11.38 -2.68 -0.84
C TRP A 126 -12.01 -1.35 -0.46
N ALA A 127 -12.08 -1.02 0.83
CA ALA A 127 -12.60 0.24 1.32
C ALA A 127 -11.76 1.41 0.81
N GLU A 128 -10.44 1.35 0.93
CA GLU A 128 -9.50 2.36 0.43
C GLU A 128 -9.65 2.51 -1.08
N PHE A 129 -9.71 1.42 -1.83
CA PHE A 129 -9.88 1.46 -3.27
C PHE A 129 -11.22 2.09 -3.71
N LEU A 130 -12.35 1.53 -3.27
CA LEU A 130 -13.67 1.96 -3.71
C LEU A 130 -13.97 3.40 -3.31
N SER A 131 -13.66 3.76 -2.06
CA SER A 131 -13.85 5.14 -1.60
C SER A 131 -12.88 6.10 -2.28
N GLY A 132 -11.65 5.66 -2.59
CA GLY A 132 -10.66 6.44 -3.32
C GLY A 132 -11.11 6.74 -4.75
N LEU A 133 -11.57 5.70 -5.46
CA LEU A 133 -12.11 5.83 -6.82
C LEU A 133 -13.32 6.76 -6.85
N ALA A 134 -14.30 6.54 -5.96
CA ALA A 134 -15.50 7.36 -5.88
C ALA A 134 -15.15 8.84 -5.62
N LEU A 135 -14.30 9.13 -4.63
CA LEU A 135 -13.91 10.52 -4.32
C LEU A 135 -13.06 11.15 -5.42
N ASN A 136 -12.26 10.39 -6.16
CA ASN A 136 -11.48 10.93 -7.28
C ASN A 136 -12.37 11.23 -8.49
N LEU A 137 -13.39 10.41 -8.77
CA LEU A 137 -14.40 10.72 -9.78
C LEU A 137 -15.18 11.99 -9.41
N LEU A 138 -15.61 12.12 -8.15
CA LEU A 138 -16.28 13.33 -7.68
C LEU A 138 -15.35 14.55 -7.73
N LEU A 139 -14.05 14.38 -7.43
CA LEU A 139 -13.05 15.44 -7.55
C LEU A 139 -12.89 15.89 -9.00
N LEU A 140 -12.86 14.95 -9.94
CA LEU A 140 -12.80 15.22 -11.38
C LEU A 140 -14.03 16.02 -11.84
N THR A 141 -15.23 15.57 -11.47
CA THR A 141 -16.49 16.25 -11.79
C THR A 141 -16.52 17.65 -11.17
N ALA A 142 -16.09 17.80 -9.91
CA ALA A 142 -15.97 19.11 -9.27
C ALA A 142 -14.97 20.01 -10.03
N GLY A 143 -13.84 19.44 -10.47
CA GLY A 143 -12.84 20.14 -11.26
C GLY A 143 -13.41 20.72 -12.56
N ILE A 144 -14.15 19.90 -13.32
CA ILE A 144 -14.84 20.34 -14.55
C ILE A 144 -15.83 21.46 -14.23
N GLY A 145 -16.66 21.30 -13.19
CA GLY A 145 -17.62 22.33 -12.78
C GLY A 145 -16.95 23.65 -12.39
N LEU A 146 -15.80 23.59 -11.73
CA LEU A 146 -15.02 24.78 -11.34
C LEU A 146 -14.37 25.48 -12.54
N VAL A 147 -13.83 24.72 -13.51
CA VAL A 147 -13.29 25.30 -14.77
C VAL A 147 -14.40 25.99 -15.57
N MET A 148 -15.58 25.37 -15.62
CA MET A 148 -16.77 25.94 -16.25
C MET A 148 -17.45 27.03 -15.42
N ARG A 149 -16.94 27.34 -14.22
CA ARG A 149 -17.49 28.32 -13.27
C ARG A 149 -18.97 28.07 -12.93
N ARG A 150 -19.40 26.81 -12.89
CA ARG A 150 -20.76 26.44 -12.51
C ARG A 150 -20.91 26.50 -10.98
N PRO A 151 -22.07 26.95 -10.44
CA PRO A 151 -22.28 27.06 -9.00
C PRO A 151 -22.26 25.69 -8.29
N TRP A 152 -22.67 24.62 -8.98
CA TRP A 152 -22.59 23.26 -8.46
C TRP A 152 -21.14 22.79 -8.28
N GLY A 153 -20.19 23.30 -9.06
CA GLY A 153 -18.76 22.94 -8.96
C GLY A 153 -18.15 23.34 -7.61
N ILE A 154 -18.54 24.49 -7.06
CA ILE A 154 -18.10 24.91 -5.72
C ILE A 154 -18.72 24.02 -4.63
N LYS A 155 -20.04 23.80 -4.69
CA LYS A 155 -20.73 22.97 -3.69
C LYS A 155 -20.15 21.55 -3.66
N LEU A 156 -19.95 20.97 -4.83
CA LEU A 156 -19.34 19.64 -4.98
C LEU A 156 -17.87 19.65 -4.53
N GLY A 157 -17.08 20.65 -4.93
CA GLY A 157 -15.67 20.76 -4.55
C GLY A 157 -15.46 20.86 -3.03
N LEU A 158 -16.28 21.66 -2.34
CA LEU A 158 -16.27 21.76 -0.88
C LEU A 158 -16.67 20.42 -0.22
N GLY A 159 -17.73 19.78 -0.73
CA GLY A 159 -18.18 18.48 -0.24
C GLY A 159 -17.13 17.39 -0.39
N VAL A 160 -16.50 17.29 -1.57
CA VAL A 160 -15.44 16.32 -1.85
C VAL A 160 -14.22 16.57 -0.97
N ALA A 161 -13.82 17.83 -0.78
CA ALA A 161 -12.69 18.15 0.09
C ALA A 161 -12.94 17.72 1.53
N LEU A 162 -14.14 17.99 2.07
CA LEU A 162 -14.52 17.52 3.41
C LEU A 162 -14.57 15.99 3.48
N LEU A 163 -15.21 15.33 2.52
CA LEU A 163 -15.29 13.86 2.48
C LEU A 163 -13.91 13.20 2.37
N LYS A 164 -12.95 13.82 1.67
CA LYS A 164 -11.57 13.32 1.60
C LYS A 164 -10.88 13.38 2.96
N ILE A 165 -11.07 14.46 3.73
CA ILE A 165 -10.52 14.55 5.10
C ILE A 165 -11.14 13.48 6.00
N VAL A 166 -12.48 13.35 5.99
CA VAL A 166 -13.18 12.33 6.78
C VAL A 166 -12.71 10.92 6.40
N ARG A 167 -12.64 10.60 5.11
CA ARG A 167 -12.12 9.33 4.61
C ARG A 167 -10.69 9.08 5.08
N LEU A 168 -9.79 10.06 4.96
CA LEU A 168 -8.39 9.92 5.39
C LEU A 168 -8.32 9.53 6.87
N VAL A 169 -9.02 10.25 7.74
CA VAL A 169 -9.03 9.97 9.17
C VAL A 169 -9.66 8.59 9.46
N MET A 170 -10.78 8.25 8.84
CA MET A 170 -11.45 6.97 9.08
C MET A 170 -10.63 5.78 8.60
N VAL A 171 -10.16 5.82 7.35
CA VAL A 171 -9.49 4.66 6.73
C VAL A 171 -8.10 4.45 7.34
N TYR A 172 -7.29 5.51 7.46
CA TYR A 172 -5.97 5.39 8.08
C TYR A 172 -6.04 5.25 9.60
N GLY A 173 -7.05 5.81 10.26
CA GLY A 173 -7.32 5.54 11.67
C GLY A 173 -7.65 4.07 11.91
N TYR A 174 -8.54 3.49 11.10
CA TYR A 174 -8.83 2.06 11.13
C TYR A 174 -7.57 1.22 10.87
N ALA A 175 -6.79 1.56 9.84
CA ALA A 175 -5.54 0.84 9.56
C ALA A 175 -4.58 0.86 10.75
N THR A 176 -4.38 2.04 11.34
CA THR A 176 -3.48 2.24 12.48
C THR A 176 -3.91 1.42 13.69
N LEU A 177 -5.21 1.33 13.96
CA LEU A 177 -5.73 0.64 15.14
C LEU A 177 -5.89 -0.88 14.93
N ALA A 178 -6.37 -1.31 13.76
CA ALA A 178 -6.78 -2.70 13.54
C ALA A 178 -5.77 -3.53 12.71
N ILE A 179 -5.00 -2.89 11.82
CA ILE A 179 -4.14 -3.58 10.86
C ILE A 179 -2.68 -3.51 11.30
N VAL A 180 -2.19 -2.32 11.63
CA VAL A 180 -0.79 -2.06 11.96
C VAL A 180 -0.27 -2.98 13.08
N PRO A 181 -0.97 -3.23 14.20
CA PRO A 181 -0.48 -4.15 15.22
C PRO A 181 -0.29 -5.58 14.70
N LYS A 182 -1.24 -6.10 13.91
CA LYS A 182 -1.17 -7.44 13.34
C LYS A 182 -0.04 -7.56 12.34
N LEU A 183 0.09 -6.55 11.47
CA LEU A 183 1.15 -6.48 10.47
C LEU A 183 2.54 -6.40 11.11
N ALA A 184 2.70 -5.58 12.16
CA ALA A 184 3.98 -5.44 12.87
C ALA A 184 4.42 -6.75 13.52
N VAL A 185 3.50 -7.45 14.19
CA VAL A 185 3.79 -8.77 14.80
C VAL A 185 4.10 -9.80 13.72
N GLY A 186 3.32 -9.86 12.64
CA GLY A 186 3.52 -10.81 11.56
C GLY A 186 4.85 -10.62 10.83
N MET A 187 5.17 -9.38 10.47
CA MET A 187 6.45 -9.01 9.86
C MET A 187 7.64 -9.32 10.77
N THR A 188 7.50 -9.09 12.07
CA THR A 188 8.55 -9.45 13.05
C THR A 188 8.76 -10.95 13.09
N LYS A 189 7.69 -11.75 13.19
CA LYS A 189 7.80 -13.22 13.18
C LYS A 189 8.49 -13.72 11.92
N PHE A 190 8.10 -13.19 10.76
CA PHE A 190 8.73 -13.52 9.49
C PHE A 190 10.23 -13.16 9.48
N GLN A 191 10.61 -11.96 9.93
CA GLN A 191 12.02 -11.55 10.01
C GLN A 191 12.84 -12.42 10.97
N LEU A 192 12.29 -12.76 12.14
CA LEU A 192 12.94 -13.65 13.10
C LEU A 192 13.15 -15.06 12.53
N GLN A 193 12.15 -15.60 11.81
CA GLN A 193 12.28 -16.88 11.14
C GLN A 193 13.35 -16.84 10.04
N ALA A 194 13.39 -15.77 9.24
CA ALA A 194 14.40 -15.58 8.21
C ALA A 194 15.81 -15.48 8.81
N MET A 195 15.98 -14.76 9.94
CA MET A 195 17.26 -14.67 10.65
C MET A 195 17.68 -16.01 11.26
N ALA A 196 16.75 -16.76 11.84
CA ALA A 196 17.03 -18.07 12.43
C ALA A 196 17.48 -19.11 11.39
N GLN A 197 17.13 -18.91 10.12
CA GLN A 197 17.53 -19.76 9.00
C GLN A 197 18.86 -19.33 8.36
N GLN A 198 19.49 -18.23 8.77
CA GLN A 198 20.78 -17.85 8.20
C GLN A 198 21.91 -18.79 8.68
N PRO A 199 22.83 -19.20 7.77
CA PRO A 199 23.99 -20.00 8.14
C PRO A 199 24.82 -19.24 9.19
N GLY A 200 25.12 -19.88 10.32
CA GLY A 200 25.85 -19.26 11.44
C GLY A 200 24.98 -18.93 12.65
N GLY A 201 23.66 -19.07 12.57
CA GLY A 201 22.74 -19.21 13.71
C GLY A 201 23.02 -18.26 14.87
N GLN A 202 23.22 -16.97 14.58
CA GLN A 202 23.55 -16.00 15.62
C GLN A 202 22.39 -15.95 16.61
N LYS A 203 22.64 -16.37 17.86
CA LYS A 203 21.64 -16.30 18.92
C LYS A 203 21.20 -14.86 19.09
N LEU A 204 19.95 -14.57 18.77
CA LEU A 204 19.38 -13.25 18.95
C LEU A 204 19.32 -12.92 20.45
N PRO A 205 19.61 -11.68 20.85
CA PRO A 205 19.54 -11.29 22.24
C PRO A 205 18.10 -11.44 22.78
N PRO A 206 17.93 -11.77 24.07
CA PRO A 206 16.60 -11.86 24.67
C PRO A 206 15.86 -10.51 24.53
N GLY A 207 14.58 -10.55 24.15
CA GLY A 207 13.77 -9.35 23.91
C GLY A 207 13.97 -8.68 22.55
N PHE A 208 14.82 -9.23 21.66
CA PHE A 208 15.01 -8.68 20.32
C PHE A 208 13.71 -8.63 19.50
N GLY A 209 12.90 -9.70 19.56
CA GLY A 209 11.60 -9.76 18.85
C GLY A 209 10.61 -8.68 19.31
N ASP A 210 10.55 -8.39 20.61
CA ASP A 210 9.68 -7.34 21.14
C ASP A 210 10.16 -5.95 20.69
N THR A 211 11.48 -5.75 20.69
CA THR A 211 12.10 -4.51 20.22
C THR A 211 11.82 -4.27 18.74
N LEU A 212 11.96 -5.32 17.92
CA LEU A 212 11.68 -5.29 16.50
C LEU A 212 10.18 -5.03 16.22
N THR A 213 9.29 -5.69 16.97
CA THR A 213 7.83 -5.46 16.88
C THR A 213 7.48 -4.01 17.22
N LYS A 214 8.02 -3.46 18.30
CA LYS A 214 7.82 -2.06 18.69
C LYS A 214 8.33 -1.11 17.61
N GLY A 215 9.52 -1.38 17.06
CA GLY A 215 10.08 -0.62 15.95
C GLY A 215 9.17 -0.61 14.71
N MET A 216 8.69 -1.78 14.29
CA MET A 216 7.75 -1.92 13.17
C MET A 216 6.42 -1.21 13.44
N LEU A 217 5.91 -1.30 14.68
CA LEU A 217 4.68 -0.62 15.08
C LEU A 217 4.83 0.90 14.94
N VAL A 218 5.90 1.47 15.52
CA VAL A 218 6.20 2.91 15.42
C VAL A 218 6.35 3.33 13.97
N TRP A 219 7.11 2.56 13.18
CA TRP A 219 7.30 2.83 11.76
C TRP A 219 5.96 2.90 11.01
N PHE A 220 5.15 1.84 11.06
CA PHE A 220 3.88 1.79 10.33
C PHE A 220 2.87 2.84 10.82
N THR A 221 2.78 3.07 12.12
CA THR A 221 1.93 4.15 12.67
C THR A 221 2.40 5.52 12.20
N SER A 222 3.71 5.77 12.18
CA SER A 222 4.27 7.04 11.69
C SER A 222 3.96 7.26 10.21
N CYS A 223 4.07 6.22 9.38
CA CYS A 223 3.67 6.29 7.97
C CYS A 223 2.18 6.61 7.82
N ALA A 224 1.31 5.96 8.59
CA ALA A 224 -0.14 6.22 8.54
C ALA A 224 -0.47 7.66 8.94
N VAL A 225 0.13 8.18 10.01
CA VAL A 225 -0.04 9.58 10.44
C VAL A 225 0.49 10.55 9.38
N ALA A 226 1.67 10.30 8.82
CA ALA A 226 2.24 11.11 7.75
C ALA A 226 1.31 11.16 6.52
N MET A 227 0.70 10.03 6.15
CA MET A 227 -0.27 9.96 5.06
C MET A 227 -1.54 10.78 5.34
N ILE A 228 -2.04 10.79 6.57
CA ILE A 228 -3.16 11.67 6.97
C ILE A 228 -2.75 13.13 6.84
N VAL A 229 -1.62 13.52 7.43
CA VAL A 229 -1.15 14.92 7.45
C VAL A 229 -0.93 15.41 6.03
N VAL A 230 -0.09 14.74 5.25
CA VAL A 230 0.24 15.15 3.87
C VAL A 230 -1.00 15.07 2.97
N GLY A 231 -1.80 14.00 3.09
CA GLY A 231 -3.03 13.83 2.31
C GLY A 231 -4.09 14.88 2.60
N SER A 232 -4.09 15.49 3.79
CA SER A 232 -5.04 16.53 4.18
C SER A 232 -4.71 17.93 3.65
N ILE A 233 -3.46 18.19 3.25
CA ILE A 233 -3.00 19.52 2.82
C ILE A 233 -3.86 20.05 1.66
N TYR A 234 -4.01 19.28 0.59
CA TYR A 234 -4.74 19.72 -0.59
C TYR A 234 -6.24 19.94 -0.33
N PRO A 235 -6.97 19.01 0.32
CA PRO A 235 -8.35 19.25 0.74
C PRO A 235 -8.54 20.48 1.62
N LEU A 236 -7.63 20.73 2.57
CA LEU A 236 -7.71 21.90 3.46
C LEU A 236 -7.52 23.21 2.67
N VAL A 237 -6.52 23.26 1.78
CA VAL A 237 -6.30 24.42 0.89
C VAL A 237 -7.52 24.65 -0.01
N SER A 238 -8.11 23.58 -0.55
CA SER A 238 -9.32 23.65 -1.37
C SER A 238 -10.52 24.17 -0.59
N LEU A 239 -10.75 23.68 0.64
CA LEU A 239 -11.80 24.17 1.52
C LEU A 239 -11.64 25.66 1.80
N TRP A 240 -10.43 26.09 2.15
CA TRP A 240 -10.14 27.48 2.47
C TRP A 240 -10.36 28.41 1.27
N LEU A 241 -9.80 28.05 0.11
CA LEU A 241 -9.90 28.89 -1.10
C LEU A 241 -11.33 28.93 -1.68
N LEU A 242 -12.05 27.80 -1.74
CA LEU A 242 -13.42 27.75 -2.26
C LEU A 242 -14.44 28.36 -1.31
N SER A 243 -14.12 28.47 -0.02
CA SER A 243 -14.98 29.15 0.96
C SER A 243 -14.91 30.68 0.86
N ARG A 244 -13.94 31.24 0.13
CA ARG A 244 -13.82 32.69 -0.04
C ARG A 244 -15.02 33.27 -0.81
N PRO A 245 -15.63 34.38 -0.34
CA PRO A 245 -16.76 35.02 -1.02
C PRO A 245 -16.48 35.37 -2.48
N SER A 246 -15.26 35.79 -2.82
CA SER A 246 -14.86 36.16 -4.19
C SER A 246 -14.86 34.97 -5.16
N ALA A 247 -14.54 33.76 -4.69
CA ALA A 247 -14.64 32.54 -5.48
C ALA A 247 -16.11 32.15 -5.71
N ARG A 248 -16.95 32.28 -4.68
CA ARG A 248 -18.40 32.02 -4.77
C ARG A 248 -19.10 32.98 -5.72
N ALA A 249 -18.79 34.28 -5.62
CA ALA A 249 -19.32 35.30 -6.52
C ALA A 249 -18.96 35.03 -7.99
N ALA A 250 -17.74 34.55 -8.27
CA ALA A 250 -17.30 34.23 -9.62
C ALA A 250 -18.11 33.12 -10.30
N CYS A 251 -18.61 32.13 -9.55
CA CYS A 251 -19.44 31.07 -10.10
C CYS A 251 -20.94 31.39 -10.10
N ALA A 252 -21.39 32.32 -9.24
CA ALA A 252 -22.80 32.76 -9.23
C ALA A 252 -23.13 33.65 -10.45
N ASN A 253 -22.20 34.52 -10.86
CA ASN A 253 -22.42 35.45 -11.96
C ASN A 253 -22.42 34.80 -13.35
N SER A 254 -21.80 33.62 -13.50
CA SER A 254 -21.78 32.90 -14.78
C SER A 254 -23.17 32.48 -15.26
N THR A 255 -24.11 32.24 -14.35
CA THR A 255 -25.49 31.86 -14.71
C THR A 255 -26.26 33.05 -15.29
N LYS A 256 -26.08 34.25 -14.70
CA LYS A 256 -26.78 35.48 -15.13
C LYS A 256 -26.36 35.93 -16.53
N THR A 257 -25.06 35.85 -16.84
CA THR A 257 -24.56 36.21 -18.19
C THR A 257 -25.04 35.25 -19.27
N GLN A 258 -25.24 33.97 -18.93
CA GLN A 258 -25.73 32.98 -19.89
C GLN A 258 -27.22 33.20 -20.20
N GLU A 259 -28.04 33.48 -19.17
CA GLU A 259 -29.47 33.78 -19.33
C GLU A 259 -29.71 35.02 -20.22
N SER A 260 -28.87 36.05 -20.11
CA SER A 260 -28.96 37.23 -20.99
C SER A 260 -28.54 36.98 -22.44
N ALA A 261 -27.77 35.92 -22.72
CA ALA A 261 -27.35 35.56 -24.07
C ALA A 261 -28.38 34.67 -24.77
N ASP A 262 -29.14 33.88 -24.01
CA ASP A 262 -30.16 32.96 -24.54
C ASP A 262 -31.51 33.64 -24.83
N THR A 263 -31.67 34.93 -24.47
CA THR A 263 -32.89 35.73 -24.70
C THR A 263 -32.86 36.61 -25.95
N TRP A 264 -31.97 36.34 -26.91
CA TRP A 264 -31.89 37.02 -28.23
C TRP A 264 -32.21 36.06 -29.36
#